data_AF-A0A9N9D0Q0-F1
#
_entry.id   AF-A0A9N9D0Q0-F1
#
_cell.length_a   1.000
_cell.length_b   1.000
_cell.length_c   1.000
_cell.angle_alpha   90.00
_cell.angle_beta   90.00
_cell.angle_gamma   90.00
#
_symmetry.space_group_name_H-M   'P 1'
#
loop_
_entity.id
_entity.type
_entity.pdbx_description
1 polymer ?
#
loop_
_entity_poly.entity_id
_entity_poly.type
_entity_poly.pdbx_seq_one_letter_code
_entity_poly.pdbx_strand_id
1 'polypeptide(L)'
;MTKHEPGRQLPNGANDVLRRRTAVCAGYSNLFDALAHKAGLRVWQVTGQAKGAGYEPGDPIKNHPHAWNAVLLDGEYLLIDSTWGSGSVNNQTFTRAFKPFYFLISPMKLIYSHFPDKPSEQYIYPPISLSTFRDMPHVKADFFIAGLQFVKFPPAVIEVQDDWFVVQLEWCAEDDGSWLMGKLEWYGQAVEVLVQRMEGRGERGGRIYNMYCGIPSSGEGKLNYFVLPKSGSGPLAGAFKVINHGTGSSYRPFVQTYSVPFTFSILSPVYQTITINRKVRFEILIFTDDQSTLPDFCVMDPSSARRERMEKLRFDEEERSYLFASEIKIDSKGQWKLAFANGGQGYFSFVAVYDADR
;
A
#
# COMPACT_ATOMS: atom_id res chain seq x y z
N MET A 1 -11.37 0.05 -35.07
CA MET A 1 -10.06 0.00 -34.38
C MET A 1 -9.01 -0.26 -35.44
N THR A 2 -8.19 0.72 -35.77
CA THR A 2 -7.08 0.56 -36.73
C THR A 2 -5.78 0.34 -35.97
N LYS A 3 -5.00 -0.63 -36.43
CA LYS A 3 -3.64 -0.93 -35.98
C LYS A 3 -2.81 0.36 -35.94
N HIS A 4 -2.00 0.51 -34.89
CA HIS A 4 -1.03 1.60 -34.80
C HIS A 4 0.00 1.43 -35.91
N GLU A 5 -0.03 2.26 -36.94
CA GLU A 5 1.03 2.36 -37.95
C GLU A 5 2.18 3.23 -37.41
N PRO A 6 3.44 2.75 -37.39
CA PRO A 6 4.57 3.55 -36.94
C PRO A 6 4.75 4.79 -37.85
N GLY A 7 4.80 5.98 -37.26
CA GLY A 7 5.06 7.24 -37.97
C GLY A 7 3.88 8.20 -38.13
N ARG A 8 2.66 7.81 -37.73
CA ARG A 8 1.47 8.69 -37.80
C ARG A 8 1.27 9.46 -36.49
N GLN A 9 1.42 10.79 -36.53
CA GLN A 9 1.16 11.65 -35.37
C GLN A 9 -0.30 11.51 -34.92
N LEU A 10 -0.49 11.19 -33.63
CA LEU A 10 -1.83 11.09 -33.04
C LEU A 10 -2.49 12.47 -33.01
N PRO A 11 -3.82 12.54 -33.21
CA PRO A 11 -4.51 13.82 -33.27
C PRO A 11 -4.52 14.50 -31.89
N ASN A 12 -4.21 15.79 -31.88
CA ASN A 12 -4.23 16.63 -30.68
C ASN A 12 -5.45 17.56 -30.65
N GLY A 13 -6.04 17.91 -31.80
CA GLY A 13 -7.20 18.81 -31.86
C GLY A 13 -8.52 18.10 -31.55
N ALA A 14 -9.40 18.74 -30.78
CA ALA A 14 -10.67 18.16 -30.33
C ALA A 14 -11.52 17.55 -31.47
N ASN A 15 -11.64 18.26 -32.61
CA ASN A 15 -12.40 17.77 -33.77
C ASN A 15 -11.79 16.50 -34.39
N ASP A 16 -10.46 16.42 -34.44
CA ASP A 16 -9.78 15.25 -34.99
C ASP A 16 -9.87 14.06 -34.04
N VAL A 17 -9.78 14.29 -32.73
CA VAL A 17 -9.99 13.24 -31.72
C VAL A 17 -11.42 12.73 -31.78
N LEU A 18 -12.41 13.61 -31.86
CA LEU A 18 -13.82 13.23 -31.96
C LEU A 18 -14.09 12.37 -33.22
N ARG A 19 -13.51 12.76 -34.36
CA ARG A 19 -13.62 12.01 -35.62
C ARG A 19 -12.87 10.68 -35.59
N ARG A 20 -11.61 10.68 -35.12
CA ARG A 20 -10.71 9.52 -35.20
C ARG A 20 -10.87 8.54 -34.02
N ARG A 21 -11.46 8.98 -32.92
CA ARG A 21 -11.65 8.21 -31.66
C ARG A 21 -10.35 7.62 -31.11
N THR A 22 -9.24 8.33 -31.31
CA THR A 22 -7.90 7.96 -30.82
C THR A 22 -7.15 9.24 -30.47
N ALA A 23 -6.34 9.23 -29.41
CA ALA A 23 -5.58 10.39 -28.93
C ALA A 23 -4.52 9.97 -27.90
N VAL A 24 -3.56 10.88 -27.65
CA VAL A 24 -2.74 10.91 -26.43
C VAL A 24 -3.29 11.95 -25.46
N CYS A 25 -2.61 12.17 -24.33
CA CYS A 25 -3.04 13.07 -23.25
C CYS A 25 -3.48 14.46 -23.72
N ALA A 26 -2.74 15.10 -24.63
CA ALA A 26 -3.11 16.39 -25.21
C ALA A 26 -4.46 16.33 -25.96
N GLY A 27 -4.72 15.26 -26.72
CA GLY A 27 -5.98 15.11 -27.44
C GLY A 27 -7.17 14.80 -26.52
N TYR A 28 -6.98 14.00 -25.47
CA TYR A 28 -8.00 13.77 -24.45
C TYR A 28 -8.39 15.08 -23.74
N SER A 29 -7.39 15.81 -23.26
CA SER A 29 -7.61 17.07 -22.53
C SER A 29 -8.22 18.16 -23.41
N ASN A 30 -7.79 18.29 -24.68
CA ASN A 30 -8.39 19.23 -25.64
C ASN A 30 -9.84 18.88 -25.99
N LEU A 31 -10.17 17.59 -26.15
CA LEU A 31 -11.54 17.18 -26.42
C LEU A 31 -12.45 17.46 -25.21
N PHE A 32 -11.99 17.11 -24.01
CA PHE A 32 -12.74 17.40 -22.78
C PHE A 32 -12.97 18.91 -22.63
N ASP A 33 -11.93 19.71 -22.83
CA ASP A 33 -11.99 21.17 -22.77
C ASP A 33 -13.04 21.74 -23.73
N ALA A 34 -13.01 21.32 -25.00
CA ALA A 34 -13.95 21.78 -26.01
C ALA A 34 -15.42 21.40 -25.69
N LEU A 35 -15.64 20.19 -25.18
CA LEU A 35 -16.98 19.74 -24.78
C LEU A 35 -17.50 20.49 -23.55
N ALA A 36 -16.65 20.67 -22.54
CA ALA A 36 -16.99 21.36 -21.31
C ALA A 36 -17.31 22.84 -21.55
N HIS A 37 -16.51 23.52 -22.38
CA HIS A 37 -16.81 24.88 -22.81
C HIS A 37 -18.16 25.00 -23.52
N LYS A 38 -18.50 24.03 -24.39
CA LYS A 38 -19.82 23.99 -25.05
C LYS A 38 -20.97 23.73 -24.07
N ALA A 39 -20.70 23.08 -22.94
CA ALA A 39 -21.64 22.89 -21.84
C ALA A 39 -21.69 24.10 -20.87
N GLY A 40 -20.94 25.18 -21.13
CA GLY A 40 -20.92 26.37 -20.28
C GLY A 40 -20.05 26.25 -19.02
N LEU A 41 -19.18 25.23 -18.95
CA LEU A 41 -18.27 25.04 -17.82
C LEU A 41 -16.96 25.81 -18.03
N ARG A 42 -16.38 26.30 -16.92
CA ARG A 42 -15.06 26.94 -16.91
C ARG A 42 -13.98 25.89 -16.73
N VAL A 43 -13.47 25.38 -17.84
CA VAL A 43 -12.40 24.38 -17.91
C VAL A 43 -11.23 24.95 -18.70
N TRP A 44 -10.01 24.51 -18.42
CA TRP A 44 -8.86 24.78 -19.28
C TRP A 44 -7.86 23.63 -19.20
N GLN A 45 -7.02 23.52 -20.21
CA GLN A 45 -5.92 22.57 -20.21
C GLN A 45 -4.79 23.03 -19.28
N VAL A 46 -4.19 22.06 -18.59
CA VAL A 46 -2.95 22.21 -17.82
C VAL A 46 -1.91 21.27 -18.44
N THR A 47 -0.69 21.77 -18.61
CA THR A 47 0.46 20.99 -19.07
C THR A 47 1.49 20.85 -17.97
N GLY A 48 2.24 19.76 -18.00
CA GLY A 48 3.29 19.51 -17.03
C GLY A 48 3.95 18.16 -17.20
N GLN A 49 4.41 17.61 -16.08
CA GLN A 49 5.04 16.31 -16.00
C GLN A 49 4.23 15.39 -15.08
N ALA A 50 4.22 14.07 -15.34
CA ALA A 50 3.52 13.12 -14.49
C ALA A 50 4.32 11.85 -14.18
N LYS A 51 4.18 11.34 -12.95
CA LYS A 51 4.70 10.02 -12.49
C LYS A 51 3.83 8.88 -13.05
N GLY A 52 3.81 8.78 -14.38
CA GLY A 52 2.90 7.93 -15.14
C GLY A 52 3.37 6.50 -15.32
N ALA A 53 2.94 5.87 -16.42
CA ALA A 53 3.37 4.53 -16.78
C ALA A 53 4.90 4.49 -16.97
N GLY A 54 5.54 3.51 -16.33
CA GLY A 54 6.99 3.30 -16.39
C GLY A 54 7.82 4.17 -15.43
N TYR A 55 7.19 5.08 -14.66
CA TYR A 55 7.90 5.81 -13.61
C TYR A 55 8.12 4.92 -12.38
N GLU A 56 9.35 4.88 -11.88
CA GLU A 56 9.71 4.25 -10.62
C GLU A 56 10.16 5.28 -9.56
N PRO A 57 9.96 5.01 -8.26
CA PRO A 57 10.38 5.92 -7.20
C PRO A 57 11.89 6.21 -7.30
N GLY A 58 12.26 7.49 -7.26
CA GLY A 58 13.64 7.94 -7.42
C GLY A 58 14.07 8.19 -8.87
N ASP A 59 13.25 7.86 -9.87
CA ASP A 59 13.55 8.16 -11.27
C ASP A 59 13.54 9.68 -11.55
N PRO A 60 14.38 10.15 -12.49
CA PRO A 60 14.30 11.51 -12.98
C PRO A 60 13.00 11.73 -13.77
N ILE A 61 12.18 12.70 -13.35
CA ILE A 61 10.90 13.02 -13.99
C ILE A 61 11.00 13.61 -15.42
N LYS A 62 12.20 13.96 -15.89
CA LYS A 62 12.44 14.80 -17.10
C LYS A 62 11.86 14.25 -18.42
N ASN A 63 11.33 13.03 -18.46
CA ASN A 63 10.86 12.37 -19.70
C ASN A 63 9.37 11.96 -19.67
N HIS A 64 8.54 12.61 -18.85
CA HIS A 64 7.11 12.26 -18.73
C HIS A 64 6.16 13.46 -18.91
N PRO A 65 6.17 14.14 -20.07
CA PRO A 65 5.21 15.21 -20.34
C PRO A 65 3.78 14.68 -20.32
N HIS A 66 2.87 15.44 -19.74
CA HIS A 66 1.47 15.08 -19.63
C HIS A 66 0.57 16.31 -19.71
N ALA A 67 -0.69 16.07 -20.08
CA ALA A 67 -1.70 17.12 -20.19
C ALA A 67 -3.02 16.63 -19.61
N TRP A 68 -3.64 17.48 -18.78
CA TRP A 68 -4.91 17.24 -18.10
C TRP A 68 -5.72 18.53 -18.10
N ASN A 69 -6.84 18.57 -17.39
CA ASN A 69 -7.69 19.75 -17.28
C ASN A 69 -7.84 20.19 -15.83
N ALA A 70 -8.06 21.48 -15.64
CA ALA A 70 -8.58 22.06 -14.41
C ALA A 70 -9.98 22.64 -14.68
N VAL A 71 -10.84 22.60 -13.67
CA VAL A 71 -12.20 23.17 -13.70
C VAL A 71 -12.41 24.02 -12.45
N LEU A 72 -13.07 25.16 -12.61
CA LEU A 72 -13.58 25.94 -11.48
C LEU A 72 -15.05 25.58 -11.27
N LEU A 73 -15.36 24.89 -10.19
CA LEU A 73 -16.70 24.45 -9.82
C LEU A 73 -17.00 24.92 -8.39
N ASP A 74 -18.10 25.65 -8.21
CA ASP A 74 -18.55 26.17 -6.90
C ASP A 74 -17.48 26.91 -6.08
N GLY A 75 -16.57 27.60 -6.78
CA GLY A 75 -15.47 28.35 -6.16
C GLY A 75 -14.21 27.52 -5.88
N GLU A 76 -14.23 26.22 -6.18
CA GLU A 76 -13.10 25.31 -5.98
C GLU A 76 -12.45 24.91 -7.31
N TYR A 77 -11.12 24.86 -7.30
CA TYR A 77 -10.35 24.30 -8.41
C TYR A 77 -10.25 22.78 -8.23
N LEU A 78 -10.79 22.05 -9.20
CA LEU A 78 -10.71 20.59 -9.27
C LEU A 78 -9.99 20.19 -10.55
N LEU A 79 -9.39 19.01 -10.54
CA LEU A 79 -8.59 18.50 -11.64
C LEU A 79 -9.29 17.32 -12.33
N ILE A 80 -9.02 17.13 -13.62
CA ILE A 80 -9.60 16.07 -14.43
C ILE A 80 -8.53 15.52 -15.35
N ASP A 81 -8.24 14.23 -15.26
CA ASP A 81 -7.41 13.53 -16.23
C ASP A 81 -8.24 12.50 -16.99
N SER A 82 -8.80 12.96 -18.12
CA SER A 82 -9.58 12.10 -19.02
C SER A 82 -8.75 10.97 -19.63
N THR A 83 -7.43 11.11 -19.70
CA THR A 83 -6.53 10.09 -20.25
C THR A 83 -6.43 8.91 -19.29
N TRP A 84 -6.02 9.17 -18.04
CA TRP A 84 -5.90 8.13 -17.03
C TRP A 84 -7.26 7.65 -16.51
N GLY A 85 -8.29 8.49 -16.60
CA GLY A 85 -9.69 8.14 -16.34
C GLY A 85 -10.31 7.19 -17.35
N SER A 86 -9.76 7.08 -18.56
CA SER A 86 -10.33 6.25 -19.64
C SER A 86 -9.94 4.77 -19.57
N GLY A 87 -8.85 4.43 -18.88
CA GLY A 87 -8.32 3.08 -18.84
C GLY A 87 -6.83 2.99 -18.54
N SER A 88 -6.18 2.01 -19.15
CA SER A 88 -4.73 1.81 -19.05
C SER A 88 -4.17 1.19 -20.31
N VAL A 89 -2.89 1.42 -20.57
CA VAL A 89 -2.15 0.76 -21.66
C VAL A 89 -1.24 -0.30 -21.06
N ASN A 90 -1.29 -1.52 -21.58
CA ASN A 90 -0.38 -2.60 -21.26
C ASN A 90 0.13 -3.24 -22.55
N ASN A 91 1.44 -3.41 -22.71
CA ASN A 91 2.06 -3.95 -23.93
C ASN A 91 1.51 -3.32 -25.22
N GLN A 92 1.43 -1.99 -25.25
CA GLN A 92 0.89 -1.18 -26.35
C GLN A 92 -0.61 -1.42 -26.67
N THR A 93 -1.30 -2.21 -25.86
CA THR A 93 -2.73 -2.46 -25.97
C THR A 93 -3.47 -1.61 -24.94
N PHE A 94 -4.40 -0.79 -25.41
CA PHE A 94 -5.27 0.00 -24.53
C PHE A 94 -6.46 -0.86 -24.07
N THR A 95 -6.63 -0.95 -22.76
CA THR A 95 -7.81 -1.53 -22.12
C THR A 95 -8.66 -0.40 -21.56
N ARG A 96 -9.87 -0.25 -22.11
CA ARG A 96 -10.85 0.70 -21.61
C ARG A 96 -11.36 0.25 -20.24
N ALA A 97 -11.22 1.10 -19.24
CA ALA A 97 -11.74 0.90 -17.91
C ALA A 97 -11.95 2.28 -17.29
N PHE A 98 -13.20 2.68 -17.08
CA PHE A 98 -13.47 3.98 -16.49
C PHE A 98 -12.95 4.01 -15.05
N LYS A 99 -12.11 5.00 -14.72
CA LYS A 99 -11.52 5.20 -13.41
C LYS A 99 -12.03 6.51 -12.79
N PRO A 100 -13.08 6.45 -11.94
CA PRO A 100 -13.72 7.64 -11.38
C PRO A 100 -12.78 8.55 -10.59
N PHE A 101 -11.72 7.97 -10.00
CA PHE A 101 -10.71 8.74 -9.28
C PHE A 101 -10.13 9.89 -10.09
N TYR A 102 -10.11 9.81 -11.43
CA TYR A 102 -9.54 10.84 -12.29
C TYR A 102 -10.51 11.95 -12.72
N PHE A 103 -11.72 11.97 -12.15
CA PHE A 103 -12.73 12.98 -12.42
C PHE A 103 -13.02 13.80 -11.15
N LEU A 104 -12.91 15.13 -11.26
CA LEU A 104 -13.11 16.08 -10.15
C LEU A 104 -12.21 15.79 -8.93
N ILE A 105 -10.92 15.62 -9.20
CA ILE A 105 -9.91 15.27 -8.20
C ILE A 105 -9.49 16.51 -7.42
N SER A 106 -9.35 16.37 -6.10
CA SER A 106 -8.68 17.38 -5.28
C SER A 106 -7.22 17.58 -5.73
N PRO A 107 -6.75 18.83 -5.88
CA PRO A 107 -5.35 19.14 -6.16
C PRO A 107 -4.37 18.50 -5.17
N MET A 108 -4.75 18.41 -3.90
CA MET A 108 -3.96 17.77 -2.83
C MET A 108 -3.71 16.27 -3.06
N LYS A 109 -4.57 15.59 -3.84
CA LYS A 109 -4.38 14.18 -4.21
C LYS A 109 -3.61 14.06 -5.52
N LEU A 110 -3.95 14.87 -6.53
CA LEU A 110 -3.33 14.74 -7.85
C LEU A 110 -1.85 15.14 -7.87
N ILE A 111 -1.45 16.09 -7.01
CA ILE A 111 -0.05 16.56 -6.92
C ILE A 111 0.96 15.46 -6.60
N TYR A 112 0.54 14.31 -6.06
CA TYR A 112 1.45 13.16 -5.86
C TYR A 112 1.94 12.56 -7.19
N SER A 113 1.22 12.82 -8.29
CA SER A 113 1.49 12.24 -9.59
C SER A 113 1.59 13.25 -10.72
N HIS A 114 0.99 14.43 -10.62
CA HIS A 114 0.99 15.46 -11.67
C HIS A 114 1.62 16.75 -11.17
N PHE A 115 2.64 17.23 -11.86
CA PHE A 115 3.33 18.48 -11.57
C PHE A 115 3.20 19.45 -12.75
N PRO A 116 2.43 20.55 -12.63
CA PRO A 116 2.21 21.50 -13.72
C PRO A 116 3.46 22.33 -14.02
N ASP A 117 3.55 22.80 -15.26
CA ASP A 117 4.63 23.70 -15.71
C ASP A 117 4.57 25.06 -15.01
N LYS A 118 3.35 25.53 -14.70
CA LYS A 118 3.13 26.78 -13.95
C LYS A 118 2.84 26.48 -12.47
N PRO A 119 3.60 27.06 -11.52
CA PRO A 119 3.34 26.87 -10.09
C PRO A 119 1.92 27.23 -9.64
N SER A 120 1.29 28.23 -10.25
CA SER A 120 -0.09 28.64 -9.93
C SER A 120 -1.15 27.62 -10.34
N GLU A 121 -0.83 26.70 -11.25
CA GLU A 121 -1.73 25.64 -11.71
C GLU A 121 -1.62 24.37 -10.85
N GLN A 122 -0.88 24.42 -9.74
CA GLN A 122 -0.89 23.34 -8.74
C GLN A 122 -2.15 23.37 -7.89
N TYR A 123 -2.79 24.54 -7.74
CA TYR A 123 -3.99 24.77 -6.93
C TYR A 123 -3.88 24.25 -5.49
N ILE A 124 -2.67 24.29 -4.94
CA ILE A 124 -2.36 24.02 -3.53
C ILE A 124 -1.58 25.20 -2.95
N TYR A 125 -1.65 25.36 -1.63
CA TYR A 125 -0.92 26.41 -0.94
C TYR A 125 -0.20 25.87 0.30
N PRO A 126 1.11 26.13 0.46
CA PRO A 126 1.99 26.75 -0.54
C PRO A 126 2.23 25.82 -1.75
N PRO A 127 2.53 26.36 -2.95
CA PRO A 127 2.94 25.53 -4.07
C PRO A 127 4.28 24.84 -3.76
N ILE A 128 4.42 23.59 -4.20
CA ILE A 128 5.63 22.80 -3.99
C ILE A 128 6.62 23.00 -5.13
N SER A 129 7.90 22.82 -4.81
CA SER A 129 8.97 22.82 -5.80
C SER A 129 9.03 21.51 -6.59
N LEU A 130 9.73 21.51 -7.73
CA LEU A 130 9.98 20.29 -8.49
C LEU A 130 10.83 19.27 -7.71
N SER A 131 11.76 19.72 -6.86
CA SER A 131 12.53 18.81 -5.99
C SER A 131 11.61 18.17 -4.96
N THR A 132 10.77 18.96 -4.28
CA THR A 132 9.76 18.44 -3.35
C THR A 132 8.88 17.40 -4.04
N PHE A 133 8.33 17.71 -5.22
CA PHE A 133 7.51 16.76 -5.98
C PHE A 133 8.24 15.43 -6.28
N ARG A 134 9.53 15.49 -6.62
CA ARG A 134 10.33 14.27 -6.85
C ARG A 134 10.52 13.46 -5.58
N ASP A 135 10.72 14.13 -4.47
CA ASP A 135 10.94 13.50 -3.17
C ASP A 135 9.64 13.00 -2.52
N MET A 136 8.46 13.40 -3.04
CA MET A 136 7.17 12.88 -2.57
C MET A 136 7.03 11.38 -2.85
N PRO A 137 6.40 10.62 -1.92
CA PRO A 137 6.22 9.18 -2.07
C PRO A 137 5.38 8.86 -3.30
N HIS A 138 5.71 7.76 -3.97
CA HIS A 138 5.03 7.35 -5.17
C HIS A 138 3.79 6.52 -4.81
N VAL A 139 2.64 7.19 -4.83
CA VAL A 139 1.32 6.56 -4.59
C VAL A 139 0.50 6.52 -5.87
N LYS A 140 -0.39 5.54 -5.98
CA LYS A 140 -1.36 5.36 -7.07
C LYS A 140 -2.74 5.81 -6.61
N ALA A 141 -3.69 5.91 -7.55
CA ALA A 141 -5.08 6.22 -7.27
C ALA A 141 -5.66 5.33 -6.15
N ASP A 142 -5.31 4.04 -6.19
CA ASP A 142 -5.80 3.03 -5.26
C ASP A 142 -5.41 3.29 -3.79
N PHE A 143 -4.31 4.02 -3.54
CA PHE A 143 -3.97 4.52 -2.20
C PHE A 143 -5.08 5.40 -1.63
N PHE A 144 -5.52 6.38 -2.43
CA PHE A 144 -6.55 7.32 -2.02
C PHE A 144 -7.96 6.72 -2.05
N ILE A 145 -8.24 5.83 -3.01
CA ILE A 145 -9.52 5.12 -3.10
C ILE A 145 -9.71 4.25 -1.85
N ALA A 146 -8.66 3.57 -1.42
CA ALA A 146 -8.69 2.78 -0.19
C ALA A 146 -8.76 3.64 1.08
N GLY A 147 -8.60 4.97 1.01
CA GLY A 147 -8.57 5.82 2.19
C GLY A 147 -7.30 5.66 3.02
N LEU A 148 -6.19 5.27 2.39
CA LEU A 148 -4.88 5.23 3.03
C LEU A 148 -4.26 6.62 3.11
N GLN A 149 -3.47 6.80 4.16
CA GLN A 149 -2.64 7.97 4.40
C GLN A 149 -1.33 7.57 5.08
N PHE A 150 -0.32 8.43 4.98
CA PHE A 150 0.90 8.26 5.76
C PHE A 150 0.71 8.89 7.13
N VAL A 151 1.03 8.15 8.21
CA VAL A 151 1.09 8.75 9.55
C VAL A 151 2.25 9.74 9.64
N LYS A 152 3.40 9.36 9.07
CA LYS A 152 4.55 10.26 8.88
C LYS A 152 4.90 10.27 7.40
N PHE A 153 4.92 11.46 6.81
CA PHE A 153 5.20 11.64 5.39
C PHE A 153 6.62 11.14 5.03
N PRO A 154 6.75 10.05 4.25
CA PRO A 154 8.05 9.49 3.89
C PRO A 154 8.58 10.09 2.57
N PRO A 155 9.90 10.09 2.36
CA PRO A 155 10.48 10.39 1.04
C PRO A 155 10.18 9.27 0.03
N ALA A 156 10.37 9.56 -1.26
CA ALA A 156 10.27 8.58 -2.34
C ALA A 156 11.34 7.47 -2.26
N VAL A 157 12.51 7.82 -1.71
CA VAL A 157 13.65 6.92 -1.49
C VAL A 157 13.88 6.80 0.02
N ILE A 158 13.78 5.58 0.54
CA ILE A 158 14.05 5.24 1.94
C ILE A 158 15.51 4.78 2.03
N GLU A 159 16.33 5.53 2.75
CA GLU A 159 17.73 5.17 3.02
C GLU A 159 17.88 4.66 4.45
N VAL A 160 18.57 3.54 4.63
CA VAL A 160 18.77 2.90 5.96
C VAL A 160 20.18 2.34 6.12
N GLN A 161 20.61 2.18 7.38
CA GLN A 161 21.92 1.64 7.75
C GLN A 161 21.81 0.39 8.65
N ASP A 162 20.70 0.26 9.37
CA ASP A 162 20.52 -0.79 10.39
C ASP A 162 19.89 -2.08 9.85
N ASP A 163 19.81 -2.23 8.52
CA ASP A 163 19.20 -3.37 7.82
C ASP A 163 17.69 -3.53 8.03
N TRP A 164 16.96 -2.50 8.49
CA TRP A 164 15.51 -2.54 8.61
C TRP A 164 14.86 -1.15 8.57
N PHE A 165 13.55 -1.11 8.31
CA PHE A 165 12.71 0.08 8.46
C PHE A 165 11.24 -0.30 8.67
N VAL A 166 10.43 0.71 9.00
CA VAL A 166 8.98 0.60 9.09
C VAL A 166 8.32 1.69 8.28
N VAL A 167 7.33 1.32 7.49
CA VAL A 167 6.38 2.29 6.89
C VAL A 167 5.09 2.21 7.68
N GLN A 168 4.65 3.36 8.19
CA GLN A 168 3.41 3.46 8.95
C GLN A 168 2.32 4.15 8.14
N LEU A 169 1.18 3.48 8.02
CA LEU A 169 0.00 3.95 7.29
C LEU A 169 -1.18 4.07 8.23
N GLU A 170 -2.01 5.09 8.02
CA GLU A 170 -3.34 5.20 8.60
C GLU A 170 -4.37 4.83 7.54
N TRP A 171 -5.25 3.90 7.88
CA TRP A 171 -6.32 3.43 6.99
C TRP A 171 -7.67 3.91 7.52
N CYS A 172 -8.22 4.93 6.86
CA CYS A 172 -9.43 5.64 7.29
C CYS A 172 -10.74 5.06 6.72
N ALA A 173 -10.68 4.13 5.78
CA ALA A 173 -11.88 3.47 5.28
C ALA A 173 -12.47 2.52 6.33
N GLU A 174 -13.76 2.23 6.21
CA GLU A 174 -14.43 1.22 7.01
C GLU A 174 -13.80 -0.17 6.79
N ASP A 175 -13.98 -1.06 7.77
CA ASP A 175 -13.45 -2.42 7.67
C ASP A 175 -14.35 -3.29 6.80
N ASP A 176 -14.02 -3.38 5.51
CA ASP A 176 -14.66 -4.33 4.58
C ASP A 176 -13.96 -5.72 4.58
N GLY A 177 -12.94 -5.88 5.43
CA GLY A 177 -12.03 -7.01 5.55
C GLY A 177 -11.06 -7.18 4.38
N SER A 178 -10.80 -6.11 3.63
CA SER A 178 -9.56 -5.98 2.85
C SER A 178 -8.34 -5.90 3.78
N TRP A 179 -7.16 -6.26 3.27
CA TRP A 179 -5.91 -6.17 4.04
C TRP A 179 -4.77 -5.51 3.26
N LEU A 180 -3.80 -4.96 4.00
CA LEU A 180 -2.58 -4.43 3.44
C LEU A 180 -1.55 -5.55 3.25
N MET A 181 -0.84 -5.51 2.13
CA MET A 181 0.29 -6.39 1.87
C MET A 181 1.50 -5.57 1.42
N GLY A 182 2.66 -5.84 2.01
CA GLY A 182 3.94 -5.37 1.51
C GLY A 182 4.68 -6.47 0.76
N LYS A 183 5.43 -6.10 -0.27
CA LYS A 183 6.37 -6.97 -0.97
C LYS A 183 7.66 -6.21 -1.20
N LEU A 184 8.72 -6.60 -0.51
CA LEU A 184 10.06 -6.06 -0.74
C LEU A 184 10.74 -6.90 -1.81
N GLU A 185 11.15 -6.27 -2.90
CA GLU A 185 11.94 -6.89 -3.96
C GLU A 185 13.40 -6.46 -3.78
N TRP A 186 14.28 -7.43 -3.62
CA TRP A 186 15.71 -7.23 -3.35
C TRP A 186 16.53 -8.17 -4.24
N TYR A 187 17.34 -7.61 -5.16
CA TYR A 187 18.11 -8.38 -6.15
C TYR A 187 17.29 -9.47 -6.90
N GLY A 188 16.05 -9.15 -7.27
CA GLY A 188 15.15 -10.06 -7.98
C GLY A 188 14.49 -11.13 -7.11
N GLN A 189 14.76 -11.14 -5.80
CA GLN A 189 14.10 -12.02 -4.84
C GLN A 189 13.06 -11.25 -4.02
N ALA A 190 11.98 -11.95 -3.65
CA ALA A 190 11.01 -11.40 -2.71
C ALA A 190 11.51 -11.62 -1.28
N VAL A 191 11.53 -10.54 -0.50
CA VAL A 191 11.80 -10.52 0.93
C VAL A 191 10.48 -10.25 1.64
N GLU A 192 10.23 -10.99 2.72
CA GLU A 192 8.99 -10.89 3.49
C GLU A 192 8.85 -9.53 4.16
N VAL A 193 7.63 -9.00 4.15
CA VAL A 193 7.25 -7.77 4.85
C VAL A 193 6.15 -8.15 5.83
N LEU A 194 6.40 -7.94 7.12
CA LEU A 194 5.42 -8.21 8.15
C LEU A 194 4.50 -6.99 8.29
N VAL A 195 3.23 -7.15 7.94
CA VAL A 195 2.21 -6.11 8.10
C VAL A 195 1.42 -6.38 9.37
N GLN A 196 1.31 -5.38 10.24
CA GLN A 196 0.63 -5.47 11.53
C GLN A 196 -0.35 -4.31 11.69
N ARG A 197 -1.58 -4.58 12.12
CA ARG A 197 -2.49 -3.56 12.63
C ARG A 197 -2.07 -3.24 14.06
N MET A 198 -1.81 -1.97 14.32
CA MET A 198 -1.41 -1.50 15.64
C MET A 198 -2.63 -1.17 16.48
N GLU A 199 -2.45 -1.12 17.80
CA GLU A 199 -3.46 -0.54 18.69
C GLU A 199 -3.49 0.98 18.57
N GLY A 200 -4.67 1.54 18.81
CA GLY A 200 -4.92 2.97 18.71
C GLY A 200 -5.27 3.45 17.30
N ARG A 201 -5.76 4.69 17.23
CA ARG A 201 -6.10 5.40 16.00
C ARG A 201 -5.07 6.45 15.64
N GLY A 202 -4.95 6.69 14.34
CA GLY A 202 -4.22 7.85 13.84
C GLY A 202 -4.99 9.14 14.07
N GLU A 203 -4.38 10.27 13.66
CA GLU A 203 -4.93 11.60 13.89
C GLU A 203 -6.28 11.82 13.19
N ARG A 204 -6.63 10.99 12.20
CA ARG A 204 -7.90 11.06 11.47
C ARG A 204 -8.90 10.00 11.91
N GLY A 205 -8.62 9.28 13.01
CA GLY A 205 -9.47 8.22 13.54
C GLY A 205 -9.33 6.88 12.78
N GLY A 206 -8.41 6.80 11.81
CA GLY A 206 -8.14 5.60 11.03
C GLY A 206 -7.32 4.56 11.79
N ARG A 207 -7.37 3.32 11.32
CA ARG A 207 -6.61 2.19 11.85
C ARG A 207 -5.13 2.35 11.48
N ILE A 208 -4.21 2.19 12.43
CA ILE A 208 -2.77 2.28 12.15
C ILE A 208 -2.23 0.92 11.72
N TYR A 209 -1.43 0.90 10.66
CA TYR A 209 -0.72 -0.28 10.18
C TYR A 209 0.78 0.00 10.08
N ASN A 210 1.58 -0.93 10.59
CA ASN A 210 3.02 -0.95 10.41
C ASN A 210 3.40 -2.03 9.39
N MET A 211 4.18 -1.64 8.38
CA MET A 211 4.86 -2.56 7.46
C MET A 211 6.32 -2.64 7.87
N TYR A 212 6.70 -3.71 8.56
CA TYR A 212 8.05 -3.97 8.99
C TYR A 212 8.84 -4.65 7.87
N CYS A 213 10.00 -4.08 7.54
CA CYS A 213 10.85 -4.52 6.45
C CYS A 213 12.25 -4.81 6.99
N GLY A 214 12.67 -6.07 6.98
CA GLY A 214 14.06 -6.46 7.17
C GLY A 214 14.78 -6.55 5.83
N ILE A 215 16.04 -6.10 5.77
CA ILE A 215 16.83 -6.03 4.53
C ILE A 215 18.03 -6.96 4.64
N PRO A 216 18.21 -7.93 3.73
CA PRO A 216 19.18 -9.01 3.91
C PRO A 216 20.63 -8.63 3.59
N SER A 217 20.88 -7.48 2.96
CA SER A 217 22.23 -7.05 2.55
C SER A 217 22.28 -5.57 2.19
N SER A 218 23.49 -5.03 2.00
CA SER A 218 23.70 -3.71 1.37
C SER A 218 23.16 -3.73 -0.06
N GLY A 219 22.63 -2.60 -0.54
CA GLY A 219 22.18 -2.48 -1.92
C GLY A 219 20.95 -1.63 -2.10
N GLU A 220 20.25 -1.87 -3.20
CA GLU A 220 18.99 -1.24 -3.51
C GLU A 220 17.90 -2.25 -3.84
N GLY A 221 16.67 -1.87 -3.55
CA GLY A 221 15.48 -2.64 -3.85
C GLY A 221 14.24 -1.78 -3.84
N LYS A 222 13.08 -2.45 -3.85
CA LYS A 222 11.79 -1.80 -4.03
C LYS A 222 10.75 -2.39 -3.09
N LEU A 223 10.16 -1.55 -2.24
CA LEU A 223 8.99 -1.93 -1.47
C LEU A 223 7.74 -1.55 -2.28
N ASN A 224 6.98 -2.54 -2.71
CA ASN A 224 5.62 -2.37 -3.23
C ASN A 224 4.62 -2.66 -2.11
N TYR A 225 3.53 -1.89 -2.05
CA TYR A 225 2.43 -2.22 -1.13
C TYR A 225 1.08 -2.12 -1.80
N PHE A 226 0.18 -3.00 -1.38
CA PHE A 226 -1.07 -3.33 -2.04
C PHE A 226 -2.22 -3.28 -1.04
N VAL A 227 -3.40 -2.94 -1.53
CA VAL A 227 -4.67 -3.13 -0.81
C VAL A 227 -5.36 -4.32 -1.44
N LEU A 228 -5.47 -5.41 -0.70
CA LEU A 228 -5.99 -6.68 -1.17
C LEU A 228 -7.43 -6.86 -0.69
N PRO A 229 -8.42 -6.96 -1.60
CA PRO A 229 -9.79 -7.28 -1.22
C PRO A 229 -9.91 -8.75 -0.78
N LYS A 230 -11.03 -9.12 -0.15
CA LYS A 230 -11.35 -10.51 0.22
C LYS A 230 -11.25 -11.52 -0.93
N SER A 231 -11.46 -11.08 -2.17
CA SER A 231 -11.32 -11.90 -3.37
C SER A 231 -9.86 -12.26 -3.71
N GLY A 232 -8.88 -11.68 -3.01
CA GLY A 232 -7.46 -11.99 -3.15
C GLY A 232 -6.69 -10.83 -3.77
N SER A 233 -6.34 -10.92 -5.06
CA SER A 233 -5.46 -9.94 -5.70
C SER A 233 -6.07 -8.55 -5.71
N GLY A 234 -5.23 -7.55 -5.45
CA GLY A 234 -5.62 -6.16 -5.33
C GLY A 234 -4.57 -5.24 -5.96
N PRO A 235 -4.96 -3.98 -6.21
CA PRO A 235 -4.11 -3.03 -6.91
C PRO A 235 -2.89 -2.61 -6.08
N LEU A 236 -1.83 -2.22 -6.79
CA LEU A 236 -0.69 -1.53 -6.21
C LEU A 236 -1.15 -0.17 -5.68
N ALA A 237 -1.03 0.04 -4.37
CA ALA A 237 -1.35 1.31 -3.74
C ALA A 237 -0.17 2.29 -3.86
N GLY A 238 1.07 1.81 -3.79
CA GLY A 238 2.24 2.63 -4.01
C GLY A 238 3.55 1.85 -3.91
N ALA A 239 4.66 2.58 -4.05
CA ALA A 239 5.98 1.99 -3.96
C ALA A 239 7.03 2.97 -3.41
N PHE A 240 8.09 2.40 -2.85
CA PHE A 240 9.30 3.09 -2.42
C PHE A 240 10.53 2.45 -3.06
N LYS A 241 11.49 3.28 -3.43
CA LYS A 241 12.87 2.80 -3.61
C LYS A 241 13.49 2.71 -2.24
N VAL A 242 14.24 1.65 -2.00
CA VAL A 242 14.91 1.41 -0.72
C VAL A 242 16.39 1.24 -1.00
N ILE A 243 17.24 1.94 -0.24
CA ILE A 243 18.69 1.81 -0.29
C ILE A 243 19.16 1.44 1.11
N ASN A 244 19.87 0.32 1.23
CA ASN A 244 20.50 -0.12 2.46
C ASN A 244 22.01 0.03 2.36
N HIS A 245 22.57 0.81 3.28
CA HIS A 245 24.00 1.00 3.48
C HIS A 245 24.57 0.01 4.52
N GLY A 246 23.71 -0.73 5.22
CA GLY A 246 24.07 -1.81 6.15
C GLY A 246 24.50 -3.10 5.46
N THR A 247 25.05 -4.04 6.23
CA THR A 247 25.62 -5.30 5.69
C THR A 247 24.62 -6.45 5.60
N GLY A 248 23.42 -6.29 6.17
CA GLY A 248 22.46 -7.37 6.40
C GLY A 248 22.67 -8.13 7.71
N SER A 249 23.66 -7.76 8.51
CA SER A 249 23.99 -8.46 9.78
C SER A 249 22.86 -8.44 10.81
N SER A 250 22.02 -7.41 10.78
CA SER A 250 20.85 -7.28 11.66
C SER A 250 19.59 -7.93 11.08
N TYR A 251 19.61 -8.39 9.83
CA TYR A 251 18.47 -9.04 9.19
C TYR A 251 18.03 -10.29 9.95
N ARG A 252 16.73 -10.39 10.22
CA ARG A 252 16.08 -11.56 10.80
C ARG A 252 14.77 -11.81 10.03
N PRO A 253 14.52 -13.04 9.54
CA PRO A 253 13.23 -13.37 8.95
C PRO A 253 12.09 -13.15 9.95
N PHE A 254 11.00 -12.56 9.48
CA PHE A 254 9.78 -12.45 10.27
C PHE A 254 9.12 -13.82 10.41
N VAL A 255 8.27 -13.95 11.42
CA VAL A 255 7.52 -15.18 11.63
C VAL A 255 6.58 -15.45 10.45
N GLN A 256 6.63 -16.68 9.93
CA GLN A 256 5.68 -17.10 8.90
C GLN A 256 4.28 -17.20 9.51
N THR A 257 3.33 -16.54 8.86
CA THR A 257 1.91 -16.58 9.24
C THR A 257 1.07 -17.37 8.24
N TYR A 258 -0.07 -17.87 8.72
CA TYR A 258 -1.00 -18.70 7.94
C TYR A 258 -2.36 -18.02 7.83
N SER A 259 -3.14 -18.43 6.81
CA SER A 259 -4.50 -17.92 6.62
C SER A 259 -5.41 -18.36 7.75
N VAL A 260 -6.13 -17.40 8.34
CA VAL A 260 -7.04 -17.59 9.47
C VAL A 260 -8.33 -16.79 9.27
N PRO A 261 -9.45 -17.17 9.91
CA PRO A 261 -10.76 -16.54 9.67
C PRO A 261 -10.98 -15.24 10.46
N PHE A 262 -9.94 -14.64 11.04
CA PHE A 262 -10.04 -13.43 11.86
C PHE A 262 -8.84 -12.50 11.61
N THR A 263 -9.03 -11.20 11.82
CA THR A 263 -7.95 -10.22 11.71
C THR A 263 -7.10 -10.24 12.97
N PHE A 264 -5.78 -10.34 12.82
CA PHE A 264 -4.85 -10.43 13.95
C PHE A 264 -3.58 -9.62 13.75
N SER A 265 -2.83 -9.47 14.84
CA SER A 265 -1.46 -8.96 14.84
C SER A 265 -0.62 -9.69 15.88
N ILE A 266 0.58 -10.11 15.51
CA ILE A 266 1.57 -10.73 16.40
C ILE A 266 2.45 -9.62 16.96
N LEU A 267 2.40 -9.44 18.28
CA LEU A 267 3.22 -8.46 18.99
C LEU A 267 4.55 -9.06 19.45
N SER A 268 4.55 -10.34 19.82
CA SER A 268 5.76 -11.04 20.24
C SER A 268 5.60 -12.56 20.11
N PRO A 269 6.64 -13.31 19.72
CA PRO A 269 7.78 -12.84 18.94
C PRO A 269 7.36 -12.55 17.49
N VAL A 270 7.93 -11.50 16.89
CA VAL A 270 7.68 -11.13 15.48
C VAL A 270 8.65 -11.79 14.50
N TYR A 271 9.74 -12.37 14.99
CA TYR A 271 10.75 -13.07 14.19
C TYR A 271 10.53 -14.57 14.21
N GLN A 272 10.91 -15.24 13.12
CA GLN A 272 10.76 -16.69 12.96
C GLN A 272 11.56 -17.48 14.00
N THR A 273 12.77 -17.03 14.32
CA THR A 273 13.66 -17.74 15.24
C THR A 273 13.41 -17.35 16.69
N ILE A 274 13.24 -18.36 17.54
CA ILE A 274 13.19 -18.23 19.00
C ILE A 274 14.36 -19.01 19.64
N THR A 275 14.75 -18.63 20.85
CA THR A 275 15.92 -19.22 21.54
C THR A 275 15.51 -20.33 22.51
N ILE A 276 16.21 -21.47 22.49
CA ILE A 276 15.98 -22.56 23.44
C ILE A 276 16.48 -22.19 24.84
N ASN A 277 15.97 -22.89 25.85
CA ASN A 277 16.27 -22.69 27.27
C ASN A 277 15.96 -21.28 27.78
N ARG A 278 15.05 -20.57 27.10
CA ARG A 278 14.55 -19.26 27.49
C ARG A 278 13.04 -19.33 27.66
N LYS A 279 12.53 -18.45 28.53
CA LYS A 279 11.12 -18.12 28.54
C LYS A 279 10.87 -17.10 27.44
N VAL A 280 9.87 -17.36 26.62
CA VAL A 280 9.46 -16.50 25.52
C VAL A 280 8.01 -16.11 25.76
N ARG A 281 7.74 -14.81 25.70
CA ARG A 281 6.39 -14.26 25.82
C ARG A 281 5.77 -14.16 24.44
N PHE A 282 4.71 -14.94 24.23
CA PHE A 282 3.88 -14.90 23.02
C PHE A 282 2.73 -13.93 23.26
N GLU A 283 2.48 -13.04 22.30
CA GLU A 283 1.44 -12.02 22.36
C GLU A 283 0.79 -11.84 20.98
N ILE A 284 -0.53 -11.95 20.95
CA ILE A 284 -1.34 -11.77 19.75
C ILE A 284 -2.56 -10.89 20.06
N LEU A 285 -2.81 -9.92 19.18
CA LEU A 285 -4.00 -9.10 19.16
C LEU A 285 -5.00 -9.65 18.15
N ILE A 286 -6.27 -9.70 18.54
CA ILE A 286 -7.38 -10.05 17.66
C ILE A 286 -8.32 -8.86 17.57
N PHE A 287 -8.73 -8.50 16.35
CA PHE A 287 -9.65 -7.40 16.09
C PHE A 287 -11.00 -7.99 15.66
N THR A 288 -12.02 -7.85 16.50
CA THR A 288 -13.37 -8.35 16.21
C THR A 288 -14.44 -7.61 17.01
N ASP A 289 -15.57 -7.35 16.34
CA ASP A 289 -16.77 -6.86 16.99
C ASP A 289 -17.60 -7.96 17.66
N ASP A 290 -17.31 -9.23 17.40
CA ASP A 290 -18.09 -10.33 17.96
C ASP A 290 -17.25 -11.14 18.95
N GLN A 291 -17.47 -10.90 20.24
CA GLN A 291 -16.75 -11.62 21.30
C GLN A 291 -17.01 -13.14 21.23
N SER A 292 -18.17 -13.58 20.71
CA SER A 292 -18.50 -15.01 20.60
C SER A 292 -17.64 -15.75 19.57
N THR A 293 -16.97 -15.01 18.68
CA THR A 293 -16.06 -15.54 17.65
C THR A 293 -14.61 -15.65 18.10
N LEU A 294 -14.30 -15.27 19.35
CA LEU A 294 -12.92 -15.28 19.84
C LEU A 294 -12.35 -16.70 19.88
N PRO A 295 -11.20 -16.94 19.23
CA PRO A 295 -10.54 -18.23 19.27
C PRO A 295 -9.89 -18.50 20.63
N ASP A 296 -9.85 -19.77 21.04
CA ASP A 296 -8.97 -20.22 22.10
C ASP A 296 -7.57 -20.48 21.54
N PHE A 297 -6.58 -19.72 22.00
CA PHE A 297 -5.20 -19.84 21.55
C PHE A 297 -4.36 -20.73 22.46
N CYS A 298 -3.38 -21.40 21.86
CA CYS A 298 -2.32 -22.10 22.58
C CYS A 298 -1.02 -22.06 21.79
N VAL A 299 0.10 -22.27 22.48
CA VAL A 299 1.37 -22.58 21.85
C VAL A 299 1.67 -24.06 22.00
N MET A 300 2.04 -24.69 20.90
CA MET A 300 2.36 -26.11 20.81
C MET A 300 3.86 -26.33 20.72
N ASP A 301 4.35 -27.32 21.45
CA ASP A 301 5.72 -27.80 21.32
C ASP A 301 5.94 -28.51 19.96
N PRO A 302 7.18 -28.85 19.58
CA PRO A 302 7.47 -29.54 18.32
C PRO A 302 6.69 -30.85 18.14
N SER A 303 6.47 -31.62 19.22
CA SER A 303 5.68 -32.87 19.17
C SER A 303 4.16 -32.63 19.08
N SER A 304 3.71 -31.40 19.38
CA SER A 304 2.29 -31.01 19.51
C SER A 304 1.52 -31.75 20.62
N ALA A 305 2.25 -32.46 21.49
CA ALA A 305 1.70 -33.15 22.66
C ALA A 305 1.48 -32.19 23.84
N ARG A 306 2.39 -31.22 24.02
CA ARG A 306 2.22 -30.14 25.00
C ARG A 306 1.55 -28.94 24.33
N ARG A 307 0.52 -28.43 24.98
CA ARG A 307 -0.24 -27.26 24.55
C ARG A 307 -0.38 -26.33 25.74
N GLU A 308 0.24 -25.16 25.66
CA GLU A 308 0.15 -24.15 26.69
C GLU A 308 -0.87 -23.10 26.24
N ARG A 309 -2.00 -23.01 26.97
CA ARG A 309 -3.08 -22.07 26.64
C ARG A 309 -2.59 -20.63 26.80
N MET A 310 -3.07 -19.75 25.93
CA MET A 310 -2.88 -18.30 26.09
C MET A 310 -4.06 -17.69 26.80
N GLU A 311 -3.77 -16.78 27.71
CA GLU A 311 -4.78 -16.06 28.50
C GLU A 311 -5.17 -14.78 27.78
N LYS A 312 -6.48 -14.47 27.78
CA LYS A 312 -6.98 -13.16 27.40
C LYS A 312 -6.62 -12.17 28.51
N LEU A 313 -5.67 -11.29 28.26
CA LEU A 313 -5.19 -10.32 29.25
C LEU A 313 -6.00 -9.02 29.25
N ARG A 314 -6.42 -8.55 28.07
CA ARG A 314 -7.07 -7.25 27.92
C ARG A 314 -8.08 -7.25 26.78
N PHE A 315 -9.09 -6.40 26.93
CA PHE A 315 -9.99 -5.96 25.88
C PHE A 315 -9.92 -4.43 25.79
N ASP A 316 -9.90 -3.92 24.57
CA ASP A 316 -9.99 -2.50 24.26
C ASP A 316 -11.32 -2.23 23.55
N GLU A 317 -12.20 -1.47 24.19
CA GLU A 317 -13.57 -1.25 23.70
C GLU A 317 -13.59 -0.32 22.48
N GLU A 318 -12.74 0.71 22.45
CA GLU A 318 -12.66 1.65 21.34
C GLU A 318 -12.05 1.00 20.09
N GLU A 319 -11.04 0.16 20.29
CA GLU A 319 -10.37 -0.54 19.19
C GLU A 319 -11.01 -1.86 18.78
N ARG A 320 -11.93 -2.37 19.62
CA ARG A 320 -12.54 -3.70 19.47
C ARG A 320 -11.46 -4.77 19.34
N SER A 321 -10.43 -4.64 20.18
CA SER A 321 -9.23 -5.50 20.16
C SER A 321 -9.10 -6.33 21.44
N TYR A 322 -8.56 -7.54 21.31
CA TYR A 322 -8.35 -8.47 22.41
C TYR A 322 -6.90 -8.95 22.42
N LEU A 323 -6.18 -8.73 23.53
CA LEU A 323 -4.82 -9.20 23.72
C LEU A 323 -4.82 -10.58 24.39
N PHE A 324 -4.19 -11.55 23.74
CA PHE A 324 -3.89 -12.84 24.30
C PHE A 324 -2.38 -12.97 24.52
N ALA A 325 -1.97 -13.55 25.64
CA ALA A 325 -0.57 -13.78 25.92
C ALA A 325 -0.30 -15.08 26.70
N SER A 326 0.92 -15.58 26.58
CA SER A 326 1.45 -16.63 27.43
C SER A 326 2.98 -16.55 27.51
N GLU A 327 3.55 -16.85 28.66
CA GLU A 327 5.01 -16.95 28.84
C GLU A 327 5.41 -18.43 28.91
N ILE A 328 6.12 -18.89 27.89
CA ILE A 328 6.37 -20.31 27.66
C ILE A 328 7.86 -20.60 27.69
N LYS A 329 8.24 -21.70 28.35
CA LYS A 329 9.62 -22.16 28.38
C LYS A 329 9.91 -22.99 27.12
N ILE A 330 10.77 -22.46 26.25
CA ILE A 330 11.23 -23.16 25.05
C ILE A 330 12.30 -24.17 25.46
N ASP A 331 11.94 -25.43 25.67
CA ASP A 331 12.80 -26.47 26.24
C ASP A 331 13.24 -27.56 25.24
N SER A 332 12.82 -27.44 23.98
CA SER A 332 13.11 -28.40 22.92
C SER A 332 13.35 -27.69 21.60
N LYS A 333 14.26 -28.26 20.79
CA LYS A 333 14.54 -27.80 19.43
C LYS A 333 13.42 -28.20 18.48
N GLY A 334 13.25 -27.43 17.42
CA GLY A 334 12.29 -27.69 16.36
C GLY A 334 11.17 -26.65 16.29
N GLN A 335 10.07 -27.02 15.63
CA GLN A 335 9.02 -26.07 15.24
C GLN A 335 7.96 -25.91 16.32
N TRP A 336 7.95 -24.75 16.96
CA TRP A 336 6.92 -24.32 17.89
C TRP A 336 5.80 -23.61 17.14
N LYS A 337 4.54 -23.86 17.52
CA LYS A 337 3.38 -23.39 16.73
C LYS A 337 2.46 -22.55 17.61
N LEU A 338 2.18 -21.32 17.20
CA LEU A 338 1.06 -20.54 17.72
C LEU A 338 -0.21 -21.01 16.99
N ALA A 339 -1.16 -21.55 17.73
CA ALA A 339 -2.32 -22.23 17.19
C ALA A 339 -3.62 -21.76 17.86
N PHE A 340 -4.75 -22.00 17.19
CA PHE A 340 -6.08 -21.79 17.75
C PHE A 340 -6.97 -23.00 17.53
N ALA A 341 -7.92 -23.21 18.45
CA ALA A 341 -8.87 -24.31 18.37
C ALA A 341 -10.01 -24.00 17.39
N ASN A 342 -10.34 -24.95 16.52
CA ASN A 342 -11.48 -24.84 15.61
C ASN A 342 -12.76 -25.36 16.30
N GLY A 343 -13.53 -24.46 16.93
CA GLY A 343 -14.96 -24.61 17.25
C GLY A 343 -15.43 -26.00 17.71
N GLY A 344 -14.83 -26.56 18.77
CA GLY A 344 -15.29 -27.80 19.40
C GLY A 344 -14.94 -29.12 18.69
N GLN A 345 -14.30 -29.10 17.52
CA GLN A 345 -13.96 -30.32 16.78
C GLN A 345 -12.62 -30.96 17.18
N GLY A 346 -11.93 -30.45 18.19
CA GLY A 346 -10.66 -31.01 18.69
C GLY A 346 -9.46 -30.82 17.75
N TYR A 347 -9.64 -30.17 16.59
CA TYR A 347 -8.58 -29.82 15.65
C TYR A 347 -8.07 -28.39 15.87
N PHE A 348 -6.81 -28.18 15.54
CA PHE A 348 -6.14 -26.89 15.66
C PHE A 348 -5.65 -26.42 14.29
N SER A 349 -5.74 -25.13 14.07
CA SER A 349 -5.12 -24.43 12.93
C SER A 349 -4.00 -23.54 13.45
N PHE A 350 -3.00 -23.30 12.59
CA PHE A 350 -1.85 -22.49 12.96
C PHE A 350 -2.09 -21.04 12.58
N VAL A 351 -1.69 -20.13 13.48
CA VAL A 351 -1.53 -18.71 13.17
C VAL A 351 -0.11 -18.48 12.66
N ALA A 352 0.89 -19.06 13.35
CA ALA A 352 2.29 -18.82 13.08
C ALA A 352 3.18 -19.99 13.52
N VAL A 353 4.34 -20.13 12.88
CA VAL A 353 5.35 -21.17 13.18
C VAL A 353 6.71 -20.53 13.45
N TYR A 354 7.38 -21.01 14.50
CA TYR A 354 8.65 -20.52 14.99
C TYR A 354 9.69 -21.65 15.04
N ASP A 355 10.92 -21.34 14.64
CA ASP A 355 12.03 -22.29 14.66
C ASP A 355 12.91 -22.06 15.89
N ALA A 356 13.01 -23.08 16.75
CA ALA A 356 13.87 -23.08 17.92
C ALA A 356 15.19 -23.81 17.63
N ASP A 357 16.17 -23.11 17.06
CA ASP A 357 17.39 -23.73 16.50
C ASP A 357 18.70 -23.37 17.20
N ARG A 358 18.66 -22.50 18.22
CA ARG A 358 19.84 -22.13 19.01
C ARG A 358 19.67 -22.49 20.46
#